data_AF-A0A8R1TN48-F1
#
_entry.id   AF-A0A8R1TN48-F1
#
_cell.length_a   1.000
_cell.length_b   1.000
_cell.length_c   1.000
_cell.angle_alpha   90.00
_cell.angle_beta   90.00
_cell.angle_gamma   90.00
#
_symmetry.space_group_name_H-M   'P 1'
#
loop_
_entity.id
_entity.type
_entity.pdbx_description
1 polymer ?
#
loop_
_entity_poly.entity_id
_entity_poly.type
_entity_poly.pdbx_seq_one_letter_code
_entity_poly.pdbx_strand_id
1 'polypeptide(L)'
;MTTSGNNTSSRAKRWVLTVFDVDNFNSNLIQTIGNGIAYAIIGKETCPTTGRQHLQCFLKFNSPVRFSTLQAKIPRGTHIESAKGTNFQNFKYCSKEAIQEEIGTRPIEPKKRKSEIQ
;
A
#
# COMPACT_ATOMS: atom_id res chain seq x y z
N MET A 1 -15.87 -29.02 12.56
CA MET A 1 -16.22 -28.19 11.40
C MET A 1 -14.96 -27.51 10.90
N THR A 2 -14.86 -27.36 9.59
CA THR A 2 -13.72 -26.94 8.76
C THR A 2 -12.70 -25.96 9.38
N THR A 3 -11.44 -26.38 9.27
CA THR A 3 -10.24 -25.55 9.39
C THR A 3 -10.30 -24.39 8.38
N SER A 4 -10.36 -23.16 8.86
CA SER A 4 -9.93 -21.98 8.09
C SER A 4 -9.07 -21.18 9.03
N GLY A 5 -7.78 -21.50 9.05
CA GLY A 5 -6.79 -20.63 9.66
C GLY A 5 -6.92 -19.29 8.98
N ASN A 6 -7.50 -18.31 9.69
CA ASN A 6 -7.31 -16.91 9.36
C ASN A 6 -5.79 -16.71 9.30
N ASN A 7 -5.20 -16.72 8.11
CA ASN A 7 -3.78 -16.50 7.90
C ASN A 7 -3.46 -15.00 8.08
N THR A 8 -3.84 -14.45 9.24
CA THR A 8 -3.60 -13.09 9.71
C THR A 8 -2.16 -12.91 10.20
N SER A 9 -1.34 -13.96 10.10
CA SER A 9 0.09 -13.95 10.45
C SER A 9 0.99 -13.39 9.35
N SER A 10 0.43 -13.10 8.16
CA SER A 10 1.18 -12.50 7.06
C SER A 10 1.80 -11.16 7.49
N ARG A 11 3.13 -11.11 7.47
CA ARG A 11 3.94 -9.92 7.74
C ARG A 11 4.68 -9.51 6.49
N ALA A 12 4.61 -8.23 6.14
CA ALA A 12 5.34 -7.69 5.02
C ALA A 12 5.82 -6.29 5.37
N LYS A 13 6.90 -5.85 4.70
CA LYS A 13 7.32 -4.45 4.76
C LYS A 13 6.52 -3.57 3.80
N ARG A 14 5.87 -4.18 2.80
CA ARG A 14 5.25 -3.49 1.68
C ARG A 14 3.81 -3.93 1.55
N TRP A 15 2.91 -2.95 1.58
CA TRP A 15 1.47 -3.16 1.56
C TRP A 15 0.82 -2.21 0.58
N VAL A 16 -0.18 -2.71 -0.13
CA VAL A 16 -1.06 -1.95 -1.01
C VAL A 16 -2.42 -1.92 -0.34
N LEU A 17 -3.02 -0.74 -0.28
CA LEU A 17 -4.33 -0.53 0.29
C LEU A 17 -5.22 0.10 -0.76
N THR A 18 -6.45 -0.40 -0.86
CA THR A 18 -7.49 0.18 -1.70
C THR A 18 -8.59 0.65 -0.76
N VAL A 19 -8.69 1.96 -0.59
CA VAL A 19 -9.58 2.60 0.37
C VAL A 19 -10.71 3.29 -0.37
N PHE A 20 -11.94 2.84 -0.16
CA PHE A 20 -13.12 3.51 -0.72
C PHE A 20 -13.56 4.72 0.10
N ASP A 21 -13.22 4.72 1.38
CA ASP A 21 -13.51 5.83 2.30
C ASP A 21 -12.42 6.89 2.21
N VAL A 22 -12.50 7.70 1.15
CA VAL A 22 -11.48 8.70 0.82
C VAL A 22 -11.41 9.85 1.82
N ASP A 23 -12.50 10.10 2.55
CA ASP A 23 -12.61 11.16 3.54
C ASP A 23 -11.98 10.76 4.88
N ASN A 24 -12.13 9.50 5.28
CA ASN A 24 -11.59 9.01 6.55
C ASN A 24 -10.15 8.47 6.45
N PHE A 25 -9.52 8.45 5.28
CA PHE A 25 -8.17 7.90 5.10
C PHE A 25 -7.14 8.95 4.67
N ASN A 26 -6.11 9.13 5.49
CA ASN A 26 -5.07 10.13 5.28
C ASN A 26 -3.67 9.65 5.69
N SER A 27 -2.67 10.46 5.36
CA SER A 27 -1.27 10.24 5.76
C SER A 27 -1.07 10.13 7.27
N ASN A 28 -1.88 10.86 8.06
CA ASN A 28 -1.78 10.86 9.51
C ASN A 28 -2.05 9.47 10.09
N LEU A 29 -3.12 8.79 9.64
CA LEU A 29 -3.42 7.41 10.05
C LEU A 29 -2.24 6.48 9.78
N ILE A 30 -1.61 6.62 8.62
CA ILE A 30 -0.43 5.82 8.24
C ILE A 30 0.73 6.07 9.22
N GLN A 31 0.97 7.32 9.61
CA GLN A 31 2.01 7.66 10.60
C GLN A 31 1.70 7.07 11.98
N THR A 32 0.42 6.93 12.35
CA THR A 32 0.01 6.34 13.64
C THR A 32 0.19 4.81 13.74
N ILE A 33 0.48 4.11 12.63
CA ILE A 33 0.66 2.63 12.62
C ILE A 33 1.88 2.22 13.46
N GLY A 34 2.84 3.12 13.69
CA GLY A 34 3.82 2.94 14.77
C GLY A 34 4.94 1.94 14.49
N ASN A 35 5.45 1.89 13.25
CA ASN A 35 6.59 1.04 12.88
C ASN A 35 7.71 1.78 12.10
N GLY A 36 7.61 3.11 12.01
CA GLY A 36 8.45 3.92 11.14
C GLY A 36 8.10 3.65 9.68
N ILE A 37 7.44 4.59 9.03
CA ILE A 37 7.17 4.49 7.60
C ILE A 37 8.40 4.97 6.82
N ALA A 38 8.88 4.13 5.91
CA ALA A 38 9.98 4.48 4.99
C ALA A 38 9.45 5.30 3.81
N TYR A 39 8.30 4.89 3.29
CA TYR A 39 7.63 5.54 2.18
C TYR A 39 6.13 5.23 2.18
N ALA A 40 5.29 6.22 1.94
CA ALA A 40 3.88 6.06 1.65
C ALA A 40 3.48 6.93 0.48
N ILE A 41 2.55 6.45 -0.33
CA ILE A 41 1.86 7.27 -1.31
C ILE A 41 0.38 6.94 -1.28
N ILE A 42 -0.44 7.97 -1.35
CA ILE A 42 -1.89 7.92 -1.47
C ILE A 42 -2.21 8.52 -2.84
N GLY A 43 -2.64 7.67 -3.78
CA GLY A 43 -3.13 8.08 -5.09
C GLY A 43 -4.65 8.02 -5.14
N LYS A 44 -5.29 8.97 -5.81
CA LYS A 44 -6.69 8.86 -6.22
C LYS A 44 -6.75 8.08 -7.52
N GLU A 45 -7.62 7.08 -7.57
CA GLU A 45 -7.89 6.31 -8.76
C GLU A 45 -9.41 6.20 -8.98
N THR A 46 -9.84 6.34 -10.22
CA THR A 46 -11.23 6.15 -10.64
C THR A 46 -11.36 4.75 -11.23
N CYS A 47 -12.18 3.90 -10.59
CA CYS A 47 -12.41 2.56 -11.08
C CYS A 47 -13.05 2.60 -12.49
N PRO A 48 -12.42 2.06 -13.54
CA PRO A 48 -12.91 2.21 -14.92
C PRO A 48 -14.21 1.45 -15.17
N THR A 49 -14.51 0.41 -14.39
CA THR A 49 -15.70 -0.43 -14.56
C THR A 49 -16.90 0.07 -13.78
N THR A 50 -16.69 0.69 -12.61
CA THR A 50 -17.78 1.17 -11.74
C THR A 50 -17.92 2.69 -11.72
N GLY A 51 -16.93 3.43 -12.22
CA GLY A 51 -16.85 4.89 -12.12
C GLY A 51 -16.64 5.42 -10.69
N ARG A 52 -16.50 4.54 -9.69
CA ARG A 52 -16.31 4.94 -8.28
C ARG A 52 -14.87 5.35 -8.04
N GLN A 53 -14.69 6.43 -7.28
CA GLN A 53 -13.38 6.88 -6.83
C GLN A 53 -12.95 6.07 -5.61
N HIS A 54 -11.69 5.65 -5.60
CA HIS A 54 -11.02 5.01 -4.47
C HIS A 54 -9.60 5.55 -4.33
N LEU A 55 -9.03 5.45 -3.13
CA LEU A 55 -7.62 5.77 -2.90
C LEU A 55 -6.79 4.50 -3.03
N GLN A 56 -5.90 4.48 -4.01
CA GLN A 56 -4.87 3.47 -4.14
C GLN A 56 -3.64 3.92 -3.37
N CYS A 57 -3.38 3.27 -2.24
CA CYS A 57 -2.29 3.61 -1.35
C CYS A 57 -1.21 2.53 -1.39
N PHE A 58 0.06 2.93 -1.33
CA PHE A 58 1.18 2.01 -1.20
C PHE A 58 2.03 2.43 0.00
N LEU A 59 2.21 1.50 0.94
CA LEU A 59 2.98 1.71 2.17
C LEU A 59 4.20 0.80 2.17
N LYS A 60 5.34 1.39 2.47
CA LYS A 60 6.60 0.72 2.74
C LYS A 60 7.07 1.10 4.15
N PHE A 61 7.03 0.15 5.05
CA PHE A 61 7.52 0.30 6.41
C PHE A 61 9.01 -0.06 6.51
N ASN A 62 9.70 0.54 7.48
CA ASN A 62 11.08 0.17 7.82
C ASN A 62 11.16 -1.28 8.32
N SER A 63 10.15 -1.67 9.12
CA SER A 63 10.00 -2.99 9.73
C SER A 63 8.76 -3.72 9.18
N PRO A 64 8.77 -5.07 9.14
CA PRO A 64 7.61 -5.82 8.65
C PRO A 64 6.41 -5.64 9.60
N VAL A 65 5.31 -5.12 9.07
CA VAL A 65 4.04 -4.93 9.79
C VAL A 65 3.13 -6.12 9.51
N ARG A 66 2.31 -6.51 10.49
CA ARG A 66 1.32 -7.58 10.34
C ARG A 66 0.05 -7.05 9.69
N PHE A 67 -0.61 -7.89 8.90
CA PHE A 67 -1.92 -7.59 8.33
C PHE A 67 -2.94 -7.15 9.39
N SER A 68 -3.01 -7.87 10.53
CA SER A 68 -3.93 -7.54 11.61
C SER A 68 -3.68 -6.17 12.24
N THR A 69 -2.42 -5.74 12.34
CA THR A 69 -2.05 -4.40 12.83
C THR A 69 -2.54 -3.31 11.87
N LEU A 70 -2.38 -3.52 10.56
CA LEU A 70 -2.90 -2.58 9.55
C LEU A 70 -4.41 -2.50 9.63
N GLN A 71 -5.09 -3.64 9.60
CA GLN A 71 -6.55 -3.75 9.67
C GLN A 71 -7.14 -3.07 10.90
N ALA A 72 -6.44 -3.07 12.04
CA ALA A 72 -6.88 -2.41 13.26
C ALA A 72 -6.71 -0.87 13.24
N LYS A 73 -5.81 -0.34 12.41
CA LYS A 73 -5.47 1.09 12.35
C LYS A 73 -6.17 1.84 11.22
N ILE A 74 -6.52 1.15 10.15
CA ILE A 74 -7.19 1.72 8.98
C ILE A 74 -8.72 1.51 9.07
N PRO A 75 -9.53 2.30 8.35
CA PRO A 75 -10.98 2.13 8.32
C PRO A 75 -11.39 0.73 7.84
N ARG A 76 -12.43 0.18 8.47
CA ARG A 76 -13.01 -1.12 8.11
C ARG A 76 -13.55 -1.07 6.67
N GLY A 77 -13.34 -2.15 5.94
CA GLY A 77 -13.69 -2.23 4.50
C GLY A 77 -12.55 -1.84 3.57
N THR A 78 -11.42 -1.33 4.09
CA THR A 78 -10.21 -1.17 3.30
C THR A 78 -9.67 -2.54 2.87
N HIS A 79 -9.41 -2.69 1.58
CA HIS A 79 -8.73 -3.87 1.07
C HIS A 79 -7.22 -3.72 1.27
N ILE A 80 -6.59 -4.68 1.94
CA ILE A 80 -5.15 -4.65 2.25
C ILE A 80 -4.52 -5.86 1.58
N GLU A 81 -3.47 -5.65 0.81
CA GLU A 81 -2.68 -6.73 0.22
C GLU A 81 -1.19 -6.50 0.36
N SER A 82 -0.40 -7.57 0.36
CA SER A 82 1.05 -7.44 0.25
C SER A 82 1.40 -6.88 -1.13
N ALA A 83 2.25 -5.86 -1.18
CA ALA A 83 2.60 -5.22 -2.44
C ALA A 83 3.35 -6.19 -3.37
N LYS A 84 2.87 -6.28 -4.61
CA LYS A 84 3.49 -7.07 -5.68
C LYS A 84 4.37 -6.16 -6.54
N GLY A 85 5.42 -6.72 -7.15
CA GLY A 85 6.33 -5.96 -8.01
C GLY A 85 7.32 -5.06 -7.27
N THR A 86 7.81 -4.03 -7.97
CA THR A 86 8.83 -3.11 -7.44
C THR A 86 8.18 -1.89 -6.79
N ASN A 87 8.88 -1.25 -5.84
CA ASN A 87 8.36 -0.04 -5.17
C ASN A 87 8.08 1.07 -6.18
N PHE A 88 8.91 1.17 -7.22
CA PHE A 88 8.76 2.16 -8.28
C PHE A 88 7.55 1.89 -9.18
N GLN A 89 7.25 0.62 -9.49
CA GLN A 89 6.02 0.26 -10.20
C GLN A 89 4.77 0.63 -9.38
N ASN A 90 4.76 0.32 -8.08
CA ASN A 90 3.65 0.69 -7.21
C ASN A 90 3.50 2.20 -7.09
N PHE A 91 4.61 2.93 -6.97
CA PHE A 91 4.62 4.39 -7.00
C PHE A 91 4.01 4.94 -8.30
N LYS A 92 4.50 4.49 -9.46
CA LYS A 92 3.97 4.88 -10.77
C LYS A 92 2.48 4.59 -10.90
N TYR A 93 2.03 3.48 -10.31
CA TYR A 93 0.62 3.09 -10.30
C TYR A 93 -0.22 4.08 -9.48
N CYS A 94 0.21 4.41 -8.26
CA CYS A 94 -0.46 5.40 -7.41
C CYS A 94 -0.41 6.83 -7.99
N SER A 95 0.59 7.16 -8.81
CA SER A 95 0.73 8.48 -9.44
C SER A 95 0.05 8.61 -10.81
N LYS A 96 -0.83 7.68 -11.20
CA LYS A 96 -1.40 7.62 -12.54
C LYS A 96 -2.40 8.76 -12.82
N GLU A 97 -3.30 9.03 -11.89
CA GLU A 97 -4.31 10.10 -12.01
C GLU A 97 -3.92 11.31 -11.16
N ALA A 98 -3.99 11.18 -9.83
CA ALA A 98 -3.61 12.25 -8.93
C ALA A 98 -2.98 11.72 -7.65
N ILE A 99 -1.84 12.28 -7.25
CA ILE A 99 -1.23 12.01 -5.94
C ILE A 99 -1.94 12.90 -4.92
N GLN A 100 -2.61 12.27 -3.96
CA GLN A 100 -3.28 12.94 -2.86
C GLN A 100 -2.27 13.31 -1.77
N GLU A 101 -1.46 12.35 -1.34
CA GLU A 101 -0.42 12.56 -0.32
C GLU A 101 0.78 11.65 -0.59
N GLU A 102 1.99 12.11 -0.27
CA GLU A 102 3.23 11.35 -0.36
C GLU A 102 4.07 11.59 0.90
N ILE A 103 4.56 10.52 1.52
CA ILE A 103 5.32 10.55 2.78
C ILE A 103 6.61 9.77 2.60
N GLY A 104 7.71 10.28 3.16
CA GLY A 104 8.99 9.58 3.20
C GLY A 104 9.77 9.67 1.89
N THR A 105 10.62 8.68 1.61
CA THR A 105 11.57 8.76 0.48
C THR A 105 11.04 8.02 -0.74
N ARG A 106 10.76 8.78 -1.82
CA ARG A 106 10.30 8.23 -3.10
C ARG A 106 11.21 7.10 -3.59
N PRO A 107 10.65 5.95 -4.01
CA PRO A 107 11.45 4.85 -4.50
C PRO A 107 12.14 5.23 -5.82
N ILE A 108 13.43 4.95 -5.88
CA ILE A 108 14.24 5.12 -7.10
C ILE A 108 13.86 4.02 -8.09
N GLU A 109 13.85 4.34 -9.38
CA GLU A 109 13.69 3.34 -10.44
C GLU A 109 14.77 2.25 -10.26
N PRO A 110 14.40 0.96 -10.19
CA PRO A 110 15.40 -0.09 -10.15
C PRO A 110 16.20 -0.02 -11.46
N LYS A 111 17.49 0.33 -11.38
CA LYS A 111 18.42 0.12 -12.49
C LYS A 111 18.29 -1.35 -12.86
N LYS A 112 17.83 -1.65 -14.08
CA LYS A 112 17.79 -3.01 -14.60
C LYS A 112 19.18 -3.58 -14.37
N ARG A 113 19.32 -4.51 -13.42
CA ARG A 113 20.52 -5.32 -13.35
C ARG A 113 20.47 -6.10 -14.64
N LYS A 114 21.33 -5.75 -15.60
CA LYS A 114 21.58 -6.59 -16.77
C LYS A 114 21.97 -7.96 -16.20
N SER A 115 21.01 -8.87 -16.10
CA SER A 115 21.31 -10.27 -16.25
C SER A 115 21.59 -10.45 -17.73
N GLU A 116 22.75 -9.94 -18.17
CA GLU A 116 23.37 -10.49 -19.36
C GLU A 116 23.76 -11.91 -18.97
N ILE A 117 22.99 -12.81 -19.56
CA ILE A 117 23.10 -14.24 -19.51
C ILE A 117 24.18 -14.57 -20.53
N GLN A 118 25.24 -15.20 -20.03
CA GLN A 118 26.26 -16.03 -20.70
C GLN A 118 27.19 -15.37 -21.74
#